data_AF-A0A6E8WA39-F1
#
_entry.id   AF-A0A6E8WA39-F1
#
_cell.length_a   1.000
_cell.length_b   1.000
_cell.length_c   1.000
_cell.angle_alpha   90.00
_cell.angle_beta   90.00
_cell.angle_gamma   90.00
#
_symmetry.space_group_name_H-M   'P 1'
#
loop_
_entity.id
_entity.type
_entity.pdbx_description
1 polymer ?
#
loop_
_entity_poly.entity_id
_entity_poly.type
_entity_poly.pdbx_seq_one_letter_code
_entity_poly.pdbx_strand_id
1 'polypeptide(L)'
;MDRLLLVLLSSASLLLTVYGIKHHIVTKSWSEAQSDCLQYLRVESPGRYLSHRYRDNQTSKQLIFCIMLNLRIYDPTQNVLRLKAMGQFFHPDKTDTLYVNRTNACLLRVKVPPLVDSSEDSQPYSGVMGTLYEVFRCFYHCYGNINADAPKLPATVLELEQIQQECARIVGVSERLLDGGSQLRSHPRYSELSRCIMLRSGESVDYLTHRNNSSRRFKLQNGENDVL
;
A
#
# COMPACT_ATOMS: atom_id res chain seq x y z
N MET A 1 -48.21 13.94 9.19
CA MET A 1 -47.34 12.89 8.63
C MET A 1 -46.29 13.46 7.67
N ASP A 2 -46.62 14.48 6.86
CA ASP A 2 -45.74 14.97 5.79
C ASP A 2 -44.43 15.60 6.27
N ARG A 3 -44.43 16.31 7.41
CA ARG A 3 -43.21 16.90 7.97
C ARG A 3 -42.20 15.87 8.47
N LEU A 4 -42.68 14.74 8.99
CA LEU A 4 -41.81 13.64 9.45
C LEU A 4 -41.17 12.92 8.25
N LEU A 5 -41.94 12.74 7.18
CA LEU A 5 -41.46 12.13 5.94
C LEU A 5 -40.37 13.00 5.26
N LEU A 6 -40.57 14.32 5.22
CA LEU A 6 -39.59 15.28 4.69
C LEU A 6 -38.28 15.30 5.50
N VAL A 7 -38.37 15.23 6.83
CA VAL A 7 -37.18 15.14 7.70
C VAL A 7 -36.43 13.83 7.47
N LEU A 8 -37.14 12.70 7.39
CA LEU A 8 -36.53 11.41 7.12
C LEU A 8 -35.85 11.35 5.73
N LEU A 9 -36.51 11.87 4.69
CA LEU A 9 -35.94 11.93 3.34
C LEU A 9 -34.71 12.84 3.26
N SER A 10 -34.75 14.01 3.91
CA SER A 10 -33.60 14.93 3.95
C SER A 10 -32.41 14.34 4.72
N SER A 11 -32.67 13.63 5.83
CA SER A 11 -31.64 12.93 6.61
C SER A 11 -31.04 11.75 5.84
N ALA A 12 -31.85 10.99 5.08
CA ALA A 12 -31.37 9.91 4.24
C ALA A 12 -30.48 10.44 3.10
N SER A 13 -30.86 11.55 2.45
CA SER A 13 -30.03 12.21 1.44
C SER A 13 -28.72 12.77 2.02
N LEU A 14 -28.74 13.31 3.24
CA LEU A 14 -27.51 13.73 3.93
C LEU A 14 -26.61 12.54 4.30
N LEU A 15 -27.19 11.42 4.74
CA LEU A 15 -26.43 10.21 5.05
C LEU A 15 -25.79 9.62 3.78
N LEU A 16 -26.55 9.51 2.69
CA LEU A 16 -26.03 9.06 1.38
C LEU A 16 -24.88 9.92 0.85
N THR A 17 -24.93 11.24 1.06
CA THR A 17 -23.86 12.16 0.63
C THR A 17 -22.60 12.06 1.51
N VAL A 18 -22.73 11.83 2.82
CA VAL A 18 -21.58 11.60 3.71
C VAL A 18 -20.90 10.25 3.42
N TYR A 19 -21.66 9.20 3.09
CA TYR A 19 -21.08 7.93 2.63
C TYR A 19 -20.33 8.08 1.29
N GLY A 20 -20.78 8.97 0.41
CA GLY A 20 -20.12 9.27 -0.88
C GLY A 20 -18.78 10.00 -0.76
N ILE A 21 -18.48 10.61 0.41
CA ILE A 21 -17.22 11.36 0.67
C ILE A 21 -16.17 10.48 1.38
N LYS A 22 -16.48 9.22 1.71
CA LYS A 22 -15.48 8.24 2.16
C LYS A 22 -14.67 7.75 0.94
N HIS A 23 -13.97 8.68 0.29
CA HIS A 23 -13.10 8.44 -0.85
C HIS A 23 -12.01 7.45 -0.45
N HIS A 24 -12.01 6.25 -1.06
CA HIS A 24 -10.96 5.21 -1.22
C HIS A 24 -9.83 5.01 -0.17
N ILE A 25 -9.89 5.65 0.98
CA ILE A 25 -8.89 5.52 2.04
C ILE A 25 -9.17 4.19 2.74
N VAL A 26 -8.45 3.16 2.31
CA VAL A 26 -8.38 1.90 3.03
C VAL A 26 -7.36 2.08 4.15
N THR A 27 -7.76 1.82 5.39
CA THR A 27 -6.85 1.78 6.54
C THR A 27 -6.78 0.35 7.06
N LYS A 28 -5.62 -0.06 7.54
CA LYS A 28 -5.45 -1.31 8.26
C LYS A 28 -4.27 -1.17 9.21
N SER A 29 -4.44 -1.50 10.47
CA SER A 29 -3.35 -1.52 11.46
C SER A 29 -2.48 -2.77 11.29
N TRP A 30 -1.27 -2.73 11.85
CA TRP A 30 -0.40 -3.89 11.91
C TRP A 30 -1.07 -5.06 12.64
N SER A 31 -1.71 -4.79 13.77
CA SER A 31 -2.38 -5.81 14.60
C SER A 31 -3.55 -6.47 13.87
N GLU A 32 -4.35 -5.71 13.11
CA GLU A 32 -5.42 -6.28 12.28
C GLU A 32 -4.86 -7.18 11.17
N ALA A 33 -3.85 -6.71 10.43
CA ALA A 33 -3.21 -7.53 9.39
C ALA A 33 -2.56 -8.79 9.97
N GLN A 34 -1.93 -8.67 11.14
CA GLN A 34 -1.36 -9.83 11.83
C GLN A 34 -2.44 -10.82 12.26
N SER A 35 -3.55 -10.37 12.83
CA SER A 35 -4.65 -11.23 13.26
C SER A 35 -5.21 -12.03 12.08
N ASP A 36 -5.48 -11.35 10.97
CA ASP A 36 -5.98 -11.99 9.75
C ASP A 36 -4.99 -13.03 9.21
N CYS A 37 -3.70 -12.67 9.15
CA CYS A 37 -2.66 -13.57 8.66
C CYS A 37 -2.43 -14.78 9.56
N LEU A 38 -2.53 -14.64 10.89
CA LEU A 38 -2.47 -15.77 11.82
C LEU A 38 -3.60 -16.76 11.55
N GLN A 39 -4.80 -16.25 11.23
CA GLN A 39 -5.95 -17.07 10.84
C GLN A 39 -5.75 -17.73 9.48
N TYR A 40 -5.30 -16.98 8.46
CA TYR A 40 -5.07 -17.50 7.10
C TYR A 40 -4.03 -18.62 7.09
N LEU A 41 -2.94 -18.43 7.83
CA LEU A 41 -1.84 -19.39 7.92
C LEU A 41 -2.09 -20.51 8.94
N ARG A 42 -3.20 -20.46 9.69
CA ARG A 42 -3.55 -21.43 10.74
C ARG A 42 -2.40 -21.67 11.73
N VAL A 43 -1.78 -20.58 12.19
CA VAL A 43 -0.60 -20.66 13.06
C VAL A 43 -0.98 -21.21 14.43
N GLU A 44 -0.34 -22.32 14.81
CA GLU A 44 -0.47 -22.88 16.15
C GLU A 44 0.15 -21.93 17.19
N SER A 45 -0.53 -21.76 18.34
CA SER A 45 -0.08 -20.89 19.44
C SER A 45 0.22 -19.43 19.04
N PRO A 46 -0.80 -18.67 18.58
CA PRO A 46 -0.61 -17.31 18.04
C PRO A 46 -0.09 -16.28 19.07
N GLY A 47 -0.22 -16.56 20.38
CA GLY A 47 0.11 -15.62 21.46
C GLY A 47 1.53 -15.04 21.42
N ARG A 48 2.51 -15.79 20.92
CA ARG A 48 3.88 -15.26 20.74
C ARG A 48 3.96 -14.17 19.66
N TYR A 49 3.18 -14.25 18.61
CA TYR A 49 3.16 -13.26 17.53
C TYR A 49 2.31 -12.06 17.93
N LEU A 50 1.22 -12.28 18.65
CA LEU A 50 0.41 -11.22 19.27
C LEU A 50 1.20 -10.34 20.26
N SER A 51 2.27 -10.88 20.85
CA SER A 51 3.23 -10.12 21.66
C SER A 51 4.45 -9.61 20.87
N HIS A 52 4.33 -9.55 19.53
CA HIS A 52 5.34 -9.08 18.58
C HIS A 52 6.69 -9.84 18.65
N ARG A 53 6.68 -11.13 19.03
CA ARG A 53 7.91 -11.94 19.10
C ARG A 53 8.13 -12.80 17.85
N TYR A 54 8.75 -12.18 16.85
CA TYR A 54 9.14 -12.83 15.59
C TYR A 54 10.54 -13.45 15.71
N ARG A 55 10.68 -14.74 15.45
CA ARG A 55 12.00 -15.43 15.42
C ARG A 55 12.41 -15.67 13.97
N ASP A 56 13.70 -15.84 13.70
CA ASP A 56 14.15 -16.24 12.36
C ASP A 56 13.80 -17.71 12.11
N ASN A 57 12.55 -17.95 11.70
CA ASN A 57 12.03 -19.26 11.35
C ASN A 57 10.98 -19.15 10.24
N GLN A 58 10.63 -20.28 9.63
CA GLN A 58 9.74 -20.30 8.47
C GLN A 58 8.37 -19.69 8.75
N THR A 59 7.78 -19.98 9.92
CA THR A 59 6.47 -19.43 10.31
C THR A 59 6.49 -17.91 10.41
N SER A 60 7.56 -17.31 10.96
CA SER A 60 7.67 -15.85 11.05
C SER A 60 7.86 -15.23 9.68
N LYS A 61 8.64 -15.86 8.79
CA LYS A 61 8.81 -15.42 7.40
C LYS A 61 7.48 -15.40 6.64
N GLN A 62 6.70 -16.47 6.74
CA GLN A 62 5.36 -16.56 6.14
C GLN A 62 4.39 -15.53 6.72
N LEU A 63 4.39 -15.36 8.04
CA LEU A 63 3.53 -14.39 8.71
C LEU A 63 3.85 -12.96 8.27
N ILE A 64 5.12 -12.57 8.29
CA ILE A 64 5.55 -11.24 7.86
C ILE A 64 5.25 -11.00 6.39
N PHE A 65 5.50 -11.98 5.52
CA PHE A 65 5.12 -11.89 4.11
C PHE A 65 3.62 -11.63 3.95
N CYS A 66 2.77 -12.40 4.63
CA CYS A 66 1.32 -12.18 4.61
C CYS A 66 0.92 -10.79 5.13
N ILE A 67 1.51 -10.33 6.24
CA ILE A 67 1.24 -9.01 6.81
C ILE A 67 1.59 -7.92 5.80
N MET A 68 2.78 -8.00 5.19
CA MET A 68 3.24 -7.00 4.21
C MET A 68 2.37 -6.96 2.95
N LEU A 69 1.77 -8.09 2.54
CA LEU A 69 0.75 -8.12 1.49
C LEU A 69 -0.55 -7.44 1.94
N ASN A 70 -1.06 -7.76 3.12
CA ASN A 70 -2.30 -7.19 3.66
C ASN A 70 -2.20 -5.68 3.91
N LEU A 71 -1.01 -5.20 4.27
CA LEU A 71 -0.71 -3.79 4.46
C LEU A 71 -0.25 -3.09 3.17
N ARG A 72 -0.24 -3.79 2.03
CA ARG A 72 0.14 -3.27 0.71
C ARG A 72 1.54 -2.65 0.68
N ILE A 73 2.43 -3.14 1.55
CA ILE A 73 3.83 -2.74 1.61
C ILE A 73 4.61 -3.40 0.48
N TYR A 74 4.25 -4.64 0.13
CA TYR A 74 4.80 -5.36 -1.00
C TYR A 74 3.71 -5.62 -2.05
N ASP A 75 4.01 -5.26 -3.30
CA ASP A 75 3.18 -5.55 -4.47
C ASP A 75 3.79 -6.73 -5.23
N PRO A 76 3.22 -7.94 -5.15
CA PRO A 76 3.78 -9.12 -5.80
C PRO A 76 3.61 -9.09 -7.33
N THR A 77 2.66 -8.33 -7.85
CA THR A 77 2.44 -8.20 -9.30
C THR A 77 3.49 -7.32 -9.93
N GLN A 78 3.88 -6.24 -9.26
CA GLN A 78 4.90 -5.30 -9.75
C GLN A 78 6.30 -5.55 -9.17
N ASN A 79 6.44 -6.45 -8.20
CA ASN A 79 7.66 -6.63 -7.39
C ASN A 79 8.15 -5.35 -6.71
N VAL A 80 7.21 -4.55 -6.20
CA VAL A 80 7.55 -3.25 -5.61
C VAL A 80 7.43 -3.34 -4.10
N LEU A 81 8.52 -3.00 -3.42
CA LEU A 81 8.57 -2.81 -1.98
C LEU A 81 8.50 -1.32 -1.62
N ARG A 82 7.55 -0.95 -0.77
CA ARG A 82 7.29 0.45 -0.38
C ARG A 82 7.86 0.75 0.99
N LEU A 83 9.15 1.04 1.07
CA LEU A 83 9.85 1.29 2.36
C LEU A 83 9.27 2.46 3.16
N LYS A 84 8.84 3.54 2.49
CA LYS A 84 8.15 4.66 3.15
C LYS A 84 6.81 4.25 3.77
N ALA A 85 6.05 3.39 3.12
CA ALA A 85 4.79 2.86 3.66
C ALA A 85 5.06 1.94 4.86
N MET A 86 6.12 1.10 4.79
CA MET A 86 6.57 0.29 5.93
C MET A 86 6.85 1.14 7.17
N GLY A 87 7.55 2.27 7.00
CA GLY A 87 7.88 3.18 8.10
C GLY A 87 6.66 3.76 8.84
N GLN A 88 5.49 3.86 8.20
CA GLN A 88 4.26 4.35 8.85
C GLN A 88 3.71 3.39 9.92
N PHE A 89 4.13 2.12 9.86
CA PHE A 89 3.78 1.09 10.84
C PHE A 89 4.76 1.00 12.00
N PHE A 90 5.72 1.93 12.11
CA PHE A 90 6.69 1.97 13.19
C PHE A 90 6.80 3.38 13.77
N HIS A 91 6.93 3.45 15.09
CA HIS A 91 7.20 4.67 15.83
C HIS A 91 8.59 4.57 16.46
N PRO A 92 9.51 5.49 16.13
CA PRO A 92 10.79 5.57 16.83
C PRO A 92 10.57 5.98 18.28
N ASP A 93 11.56 5.68 19.13
CA ASP A 93 11.61 6.31 20.45
C ASP A 93 11.72 7.83 20.29
N LYS A 94 11.01 8.61 21.12
CA LYS A 94 10.99 10.07 21.03
C LYS A 94 12.38 10.71 21.14
N THR A 95 13.32 10.02 21.78
CA THR A 95 14.71 10.49 21.97
C THR A 95 15.68 9.96 20.93
N ASP A 96 15.27 8.95 20.14
CA ASP A 96 16.10 8.36 19.11
C ASP A 96 16.05 9.20 17.83
N THR A 97 17.16 9.86 17.51
CA THR A 97 17.34 10.65 16.29
C THR A 97 18.08 9.89 15.18
N LEU A 98 18.59 8.69 15.48
CA LEU A 98 19.42 7.91 14.57
C LEU A 98 18.69 6.70 13.96
N TYR A 99 17.42 6.48 14.32
CA TYR A 99 16.59 5.37 13.84
C TYR A 99 16.58 5.24 12.31
N VAL A 100 16.45 6.35 11.58
CA VAL A 100 16.48 6.36 10.10
C VAL A 100 17.83 5.87 9.59
N ASN A 101 18.93 6.43 10.10
CA ASN A 101 20.28 6.08 9.66
C ASN A 101 20.60 4.60 9.93
N ARG A 102 20.22 4.08 11.11
CA ARG A 102 20.42 2.67 11.46
C ARG A 102 19.58 1.74 10.60
N THR A 103 18.32 2.10 10.36
CA THR A 103 17.42 1.33 9.48
C THR A 103 17.98 1.30 8.06
N ASN A 104 18.39 2.44 7.51
CA ASN A 104 18.99 2.52 6.18
C ASN A 104 20.29 1.71 6.08
N ALA A 105 21.18 1.81 7.08
CA ALA A 105 22.39 1.00 7.12
C ALA A 105 22.11 -0.51 7.19
N CYS A 106 21.02 -0.91 7.85
CA CYS A 106 20.56 -2.30 7.85
C CYS A 106 20.02 -2.71 6.48
N LEU A 107 19.15 -1.90 5.87
CA LEU A 107 18.53 -2.18 4.56
C LEU A 107 19.55 -2.35 3.44
N LEU A 108 20.66 -1.58 3.47
CA LEU A 108 21.76 -1.72 2.50
C LEU A 108 22.42 -3.12 2.50
N ARG A 109 22.22 -3.91 3.56
CA ARG A 109 22.76 -5.27 3.67
C ARG A 109 21.77 -6.34 3.22
N VAL A 110 20.50 -5.98 3.01
CA VAL A 110 19.47 -6.91 2.55
C VAL A 110 19.62 -7.09 1.04
N LYS A 111 19.87 -8.32 0.61
CA LYS A 111 19.89 -8.66 -0.82
C LYS A 111 18.47 -8.93 -1.28
N VAL A 112 17.99 -8.20 -2.29
CA VAL A 112 16.71 -8.50 -2.95
C VAL A 112 16.97 -9.50 -4.07
N PRO A 113 16.54 -10.78 -3.95
CA PRO A 113 16.67 -11.76 -5.00
C PRO A 113 15.73 -11.43 -6.16
N PRO A 114 16.03 -11.90 -7.38
CA PRO A 114 15.11 -11.83 -8.50
C PRO A 114 13.76 -12.48 -8.17
N LEU A 115 12.69 -12.01 -8.81
CA LEU A 115 11.30 -12.47 -8.63
C LEU A 115 11.08 -13.97 -8.80
N VAL A 116 11.94 -14.61 -9.57
CA VAL A 116 11.78 -16.00 -9.98
C VAL A 116 12.89 -16.78 -9.30
N ASP A 117 12.52 -17.55 -8.28
CA ASP A 117 13.28 -18.77 -8.01
C ASP A 117 13.02 -19.67 -9.23
N SER A 118 13.94 -19.68 -10.19
CA SER A 118 13.85 -20.42 -11.45
C SER A 118 13.98 -21.94 -11.27
N SER A 119 13.76 -22.47 -10.07
CA SER A 119 13.78 -23.90 -9.79
C SER A 119 12.35 -24.40 -9.66
N GLU A 120 12.00 -25.39 -10.50
CA GLU A 120 10.69 -26.06 -10.52
C GLU A 120 10.28 -26.66 -9.16
N ASP A 121 11.24 -26.85 -8.24
CA ASP A 121 11.05 -27.45 -6.92
C ASP A 121 10.87 -26.45 -5.77
N SER A 122 10.95 -25.13 -6.02
CA SER A 122 10.84 -24.12 -4.96
C SER A 122 9.40 -23.66 -4.74
N GLN A 123 9.02 -23.41 -3.47
CA GLN A 123 7.74 -22.78 -3.16
C GLN A 123 7.67 -21.39 -3.81
N PRO A 124 6.55 -21.02 -4.46
CA PRO A 124 6.38 -19.67 -4.99
C PRO A 124 6.71 -18.61 -3.93
N TYR A 125 7.47 -17.60 -4.31
CA TYR A 125 7.90 -16.49 -3.45
C TYR A 125 8.89 -16.85 -2.32
N SER A 126 9.52 -18.03 -2.31
CA SER A 126 10.42 -18.43 -1.21
C SER A 126 11.59 -17.47 -0.99
N GLY A 127 12.30 -17.06 -2.05
CA GLY A 127 13.37 -16.08 -1.98
C GLY A 127 12.90 -14.68 -1.55
N VAL A 128 11.78 -14.20 -2.12
CA VAL A 128 11.18 -12.90 -1.78
C VAL A 128 10.74 -12.87 -0.31
N MET A 129 10.14 -13.94 0.19
CA MET A 129 9.67 -14.04 1.57
C MET A 129 10.81 -13.91 2.58
N GLY A 130 11.96 -14.55 2.34
CA GLY A 130 13.15 -14.37 3.17
C GLY A 130 13.64 -12.93 3.18
N THR A 131 13.58 -12.27 2.03
CA THR A 131 14.00 -10.86 1.86
C THR A 131 13.10 -9.90 2.61
N LEU A 132 11.77 -10.05 2.44
CA LEU A 132 10.80 -9.22 3.14
C LEU A 132 10.93 -9.38 4.66
N TYR A 133 11.25 -10.59 5.13
CA TYR A 133 11.53 -10.81 6.54
C TYR A 133 12.77 -10.05 7.03
N GLU A 134 13.87 -10.03 6.27
CA GLU A 134 15.06 -9.24 6.62
C GLU A 134 14.80 -7.73 6.57
N VAL A 135 14.03 -7.25 5.59
CA VAL A 135 13.55 -5.85 5.57
C VAL A 135 12.77 -5.54 6.85
N PHE A 136 11.80 -6.38 7.20
CA PHE A 136 11.03 -6.22 8.44
C PHE A 136 11.94 -6.18 9.67
N ARG A 137 12.95 -7.06 9.75
CA ARG A 137 13.92 -7.06 10.86
C ARG A 137 14.67 -5.74 10.98
N CYS A 138 15.02 -5.08 9.87
CA CYS A 138 15.63 -3.76 9.91
C CYS A 138 14.71 -2.73 10.59
N PHE A 139 13.42 -2.68 10.22
CA PHE A 139 12.48 -1.78 10.89
C PHE A 139 12.26 -2.16 12.35
N TYR A 140 12.05 -3.45 12.61
CA TYR A 140 11.74 -3.99 13.92
C TYR A 140 12.89 -3.79 14.94
N HIS A 141 14.15 -3.81 14.49
CA HIS A 141 15.30 -3.63 15.38
C HIS A 141 15.92 -2.23 15.37
N CYS A 142 15.79 -1.48 14.27
CA CYS A 142 16.48 -0.20 14.11
C CYS A 142 15.54 1.01 14.04
N TYR A 143 14.28 0.83 13.64
CA TYR A 143 13.35 1.94 13.46
C TYR A 143 12.57 2.25 14.74
N GLY A 144 12.03 1.24 15.41
CA GLY A 144 11.30 1.44 16.66
C GLY A 144 10.19 0.42 16.91
N ASN A 145 9.19 0.83 17.67
CA ASN A 145 8.06 -0.03 18.05
C ASN A 145 6.98 -0.04 16.96
N ILE A 146 6.26 -1.16 16.84
CA ILE A 146 5.11 -1.23 15.93
C ILE A 146 4.06 -0.20 16.33
N ASN A 147 3.58 0.55 15.34
CA ASN A 147 2.49 1.50 15.48
C ASN A 147 1.16 0.76 15.67
N ALA A 148 0.44 1.09 16.75
CA ALA A 148 -0.89 0.54 17.02
C ALA A 148 -1.97 1.18 16.14
N ASP A 149 -1.76 2.40 15.67
CA ASP A 149 -2.71 3.13 14.85
C ASP A 149 -2.68 2.61 13.41
N ALA A 150 -3.85 2.56 12.78
CA ALA A 150 -3.96 2.20 11.37
C ALA A 150 -3.56 3.38 10.47
N PRO A 151 -2.44 3.30 9.72
CA PRO A 151 -2.13 4.30 8.71
C PRO A 151 -3.04 4.12 7.49
N LYS A 152 -3.05 5.13 6.63
CA LYS A 152 -3.67 5.05 5.32
C LYS A 152 -2.84 4.10 4.46
N LEU A 153 -3.50 3.13 3.82
CA LEU A 153 -2.84 2.26 2.87
C LEU A 153 -2.73 2.96 1.51
N PRO A 154 -1.65 2.70 0.75
CA PRO A 154 -1.56 3.17 -0.62
C PRO A 154 -2.67 2.55 -1.48
N ALA A 155 -3.16 3.32 -2.45
CA ALA A 155 -4.08 2.82 -3.46
C ALA A 155 -3.42 1.71 -4.30
N THR A 156 -4.16 0.64 -4.55
CA THR A 156 -3.82 -0.38 -5.55
C THR A 156 -3.91 0.20 -6.95
N VAL A 157 -3.33 -0.49 -7.93
CA VAL A 157 -3.43 -0.09 -9.35
C VAL A 157 -4.89 -0.05 -9.79
N LEU A 158 -5.69 -1.07 -9.42
CA LEU A 158 -7.10 -1.15 -9.79
C LEU A 158 -7.94 -0.04 -9.15
N GLU A 159 -7.74 0.25 -7.86
CA GLU A 159 -8.43 1.37 -7.20
C GLU A 159 -8.07 2.70 -7.87
N LEU A 160 -6.83 2.85 -8.30
CA LEU A 160 -6.38 4.06 -8.96
C LEU A 160 -6.96 4.22 -10.36
N GLU A 161 -6.98 3.15 -11.16
CA GLU A 161 -7.63 3.13 -12.47
C GLU A 161 -9.12 3.46 -12.35
N GLN A 162 -9.78 2.91 -11.33
CA GLN A 162 -11.17 3.24 -11.04
C GLN A 162 -11.34 4.74 -10.70
N ILE A 163 -10.47 5.30 -9.84
CA ILE A 163 -10.49 6.74 -9.52
C ILE A 163 -10.30 7.59 -10.78
N GLN A 164 -9.38 7.21 -11.66
CA GLN A 164 -9.11 7.91 -12.93
C GLN A 164 -10.34 7.91 -13.83
N GLN A 165 -10.97 6.75 -14.03
CA GLN A 165 -12.18 6.62 -14.86
C GLN A 165 -13.34 7.45 -14.29
N GLU A 166 -13.57 7.37 -12.98
CA GLU A 166 -14.63 8.14 -12.33
C GLU A 166 -14.38 9.65 -12.43
N CYS A 167 -13.15 10.11 -12.19
CA CYS A 167 -12.80 11.51 -12.35
C CYS A 167 -12.91 11.99 -13.80
N ALA A 168 -12.54 11.16 -14.78
CA ALA A 168 -12.73 11.48 -16.20
C ALA A 168 -14.21 11.71 -16.53
N ARG A 169 -15.11 10.85 -16.03
CA ARG A 169 -16.56 11.05 -16.16
C ARG A 169 -17.04 12.35 -15.52
N ILE A 170 -16.60 12.64 -14.29
CA ILE A 170 -16.99 13.86 -13.55
C ILE A 170 -16.60 15.13 -14.33
N VAL A 171 -15.36 15.19 -14.83
CA VAL A 171 -14.85 16.37 -15.53
C VAL A 171 -15.16 16.35 -17.04
N GLY A 172 -15.87 15.34 -17.54
CA GLY A 172 -16.21 15.21 -18.96
C GLY A 172 -15.01 15.00 -19.89
N VAL A 173 -14.00 14.27 -19.44
CA VAL A 173 -12.89 13.76 -20.27
C VAL A 173 -13.22 12.34 -20.70
N SER A 174 -13.04 12.03 -21.99
CA SER A 174 -13.23 10.66 -22.50
C SER A 174 -12.25 9.69 -21.84
N GLU A 175 -12.74 8.57 -21.32
CA GLU A 175 -11.90 7.53 -20.69
C GLU A 175 -10.82 7.00 -21.66
N ARG A 176 -11.09 7.03 -22.98
CA ARG A 176 -10.12 6.61 -24.02
C ARG A 176 -8.85 7.46 -24.04
N LEU A 177 -8.91 8.69 -23.52
CA LEU A 177 -7.76 9.58 -23.43
C LEU A 177 -6.86 9.26 -22.24
N LEU A 178 -7.32 8.45 -21.27
CA LEU A 178 -6.52 8.07 -20.09
C LEU A 178 -5.27 7.26 -20.46
N ASP A 179 -5.31 6.54 -21.59
CA ASP A 179 -4.17 5.81 -22.13
C ASP A 179 -3.21 6.67 -22.97
N GLY A 180 -3.64 7.86 -23.41
CA GLY A 180 -2.98 8.68 -24.41
C GLY A 180 -2.09 9.79 -23.85
N GLY A 181 -1.20 9.47 -22.90
CA GLY A 181 -0.49 10.41 -22.00
C GLY A 181 -0.15 11.83 -22.51
N SER A 182 0.35 12.01 -23.73
CA SER A 182 0.63 13.35 -24.29
C SER A 182 -0.64 14.12 -24.70
N GLN A 183 -1.62 13.44 -25.27
CA GLN A 183 -2.93 14.00 -25.64
C GLN A 183 -3.77 14.33 -24.39
N LEU A 184 -3.57 13.59 -23.30
CA LEU A 184 -4.24 13.86 -22.03
C LEU A 184 -3.72 15.14 -21.40
N ARG A 185 -2.39 15.34 -21.37
CA ARG A 185 -1.76 16.53 -20.77
C ARG A 185 -2.09 17.82 -21.51
N SER A 186 -2.33 17.76 -22.82
CA SER A 186 -2.75 18.91 -23.62
C SER A 186 -4.26 19.17 -23.60
N HIS A 187 -5.05 18.30 -22.95
CA HIS A 187 -6.50 18.45 -22.90
C HIS A 187 -6.89 19.69 -22.06
N PRO A 188 -7.87 20.52 -22.51
CA PRO A 188 -8.27 21.74 -21.78
C PRO A 188 -8.69 21.49 -20.33
N ARG A 189 -9.28 20.31 -20.06
CA ARG A 189 -9.75 19.88 -18.73
C ARG A 189 -8.74 19.06 -17.92
N TYR A 190 -7.48 19.03 -18.33
CA TYR A 190 -6.44 18.24 -17.66
C TYR A 190 -6.23 18.71 -16.21
N SER A 191 -6.35 20.01 -15.94
CA SER A 191 -6.16 20.58 -14.61
C SER A 191 -7.25 20.11 -13.62
N GLU A 192 -8.49 20.05 -14.08
CA GLU A 192 -9.66 19.63 -13.33
C GLU A 192 -9.64 18.13 -13.09
N LEU A 193 -9.27 17.35 -14.13
CA LEU A 193 -9.03 15.92 -13.99
C LEU A 193 -7.95 15.66 -12.92
N SER A 194 -6.85 16.42 -12.99
CA SER A 194 -5.73 16.25 -12.07
C SER A 194 -6.09 16.58 -10.63
N ARG A 195 -6.84 17.66 -10.45
CA ARG A 195 -7.38 18.06 -9.15
C ARG A 195 -8.37 17.03 -8.60
N CYS A 196 -9.28 16.51 -9.43
CA CYS A 196 -10.24 15.48 -9.00
C CYS A 196 -9.51 14.24 -8.48
N ILE A 197 -8.53 13.75 -9.24
CA ILE A 197 -7.80 12.55 -8.86
C ILE A 197 -7.03 12.79 -7.55
N MET A 198 -6.31 13.91 -7.44
CA MET A 198 -5.60 14.27 -6.20
C MET A 198 -6.53 14.32 -4.98
N LEU A 199 -7.71 14.92 -5.12
CA LEU A 199 -8.68 15.00 -4.02
C LEU A 199 -9.24 13.63 -3.62
N ARG A 200 -9.36 12.69 -4.56
CA ARG A 200 -9.99 11.37 -4.32
C ARG A 200 -9.01 10.25 -3.98
N SER A 201 -7.76 10.32 -4.43
CA SER A 201 -6.70 9.36 -4.09
C SER A 201 -5.79 9.85 -2.96
N GLY A 202 -5.72 11.16 -2.74
CA GLY A 202 -4.68 11.78 -1.91
C GLY A 202 -3.31 11.86 -2.60
N GLU A 203 -3.21 11.47 -3.88
CA GLU A 203 -1.98 11.33 -4.66
C GLU A 203 -2.03 12.18 -5.94
N SER A 204 -0.94 12.85 -6.31
CA SER A 204 -0.89 13.70 -7.51
C SER A 204 -0.90 12.90 -8.82
N VAL A 205 -1.47 13.46 -9.91
CA VAL A 205 -1.59 12.78 -11.21
C VAL A 205 -0.26 12.46 -11.90
N ASP A 206 0.79 13.23 -11.65
CA ASP A 206 2.13 12.93 -12.17
C ASP A 206 2.69 11.62 -11.61
N TYR A 207 2.37 11.28 -10.35
CA TYR A 207 2.72 10.00 -9.75
C TYR A 207 2.00 8.82 -10.44
N LEU A 208 0.81 9.05 -10.97
CA LEU A 208 -0.07 8.00 -11.51
C LEU A 208 0.23 7.69 -12.99
N THR A 209 0.53 8.72 -13.78
CA THR A 209 1.01 8.53 -15.15
C THR A 209 2.38 7.86 -15.17
N HIS A 210 3.24 8.12 -14.18
CA HIS A 210 4.48 7.38 -14.00
C HIS A 210 4.23 5.94 -13.58
N ARG A 211 3.28 5.65 -12.68
CA ARG A 211 2.97 4.28 -12.25
C ARG A 211 2.32 3.41 -13.34
N ASN A 212 1.43 3.96 -14.17
CA ASN A 212 0.83 3.24 -15.30
C ASN A 212 1.86 3.00 -16.42
N ASN A 213 2.71 4.00 -16.72
CA ASN A 213 3.82 3.80 -17.66
C ASN A 213 4.88 2.84 -17.11
N SER A 214 5.18 2.89 -15.81
CA SER A 214 6.04 1.91 -15.14
C SER A 214 5.41 0.52 -15.21
N SER A 215 4.10 0.33 -14.99
CA SER A 215 3.46 -0.99 -15.15
C SER A 215 3.61 -1.56 -16.57
N ARG A 216 3.63 -0.70 -17.61
CA ARG A 216 3.90 -1.10 -19.01
C ARG A 216 5.41 -1.23 -19.31
N ARG A 217 6.28 -0.49 -18.63
CA ARG A 217 7.74 -0.42 -18.83
C ARG A 217 8.52 -1.40 -17.93
N PHE A 218 7.92 -1.90 -16.85
CA PHE A 218 8.47 -2.91 -15.92
C PHE A 218 8.63 -4.29 -16.56
N LYS A 219 8.20 -4.48 -17.81
CA LYS A 219 8.74 -5.56 -18.64
C LYS A 219 10.25 -5.45 -18.87
N LEU A 220 10.91 -4.33 -18.53
CA LEU A 220 12.28 -4.07 -19.00
C LEU A 220 13.32 -3.48 -18.03
N GLN A 221 13.06 -3.11 -16.76
CA GLN A 221 14.19 -2.66 -15.92
C GLN A 221 14.00 -2.73 -14.41
N ASN A 222 15.06 -3.23 -13.77
CA ASN A 222 15.28 -3.45 -12.34
C ASN A 222 15.19 -2.19 -11.48
N GLY A 223 14.75 -2.39 -10.23
CA GLY A 223 14.36 -1.38 -9.26
C GLY A 223 15.47 -0.43 -8.82
N GLU A 224 15.04 0.83 -8.68
CA GLU A 224 15.76 1.90 -8.01
C GLU A 224 15.54 1.79 -6.50
N ASN A 225 16.64 1.75 -5.75
CA ASN A 225 16.64 1.58 -4.30
C ASN A 225 16.24 2.91 -3.62
N ASP A 226 14.94 3.07 -3.33
CA ASP A 226 14.47 4.17 -2.50
C ASP A 226 14.84 3.93 -1.03
N VAL A 227 15.87 4.63 -0.56
CA VAL A 227 16.21 4.78 0.86
C VAL A 227 15.09 5.54 1.59
N LEU A 228 14.86 5.27 2.89
CA LEU A 228 13.84 5.96 3.71
C LEU A 228 13.98 7.49 3.66
#